data_AF-W1X9H4-F1
#
_entry.id   AF-W1X9H4-F1
#
_cell.length_a   1.000
_cell.length_b   1.000
_cell.length_c   1.000
_cell.angle_alpha   90.00
_cell.angle_beta   90.00
_cell.angle_gamma   90.00
#
_symmetry.space_group_name_H-M   'P 1'
#
loop_
_entity.id
_entity.type
_entity.pdbx_description
1 polymer ?
#
loop_
_entity_poly.entity_id
_entity_poly.type
_entity_poly.pdbx_seq_one_letter_code
_entity_poly.pdbx_strand_id
1 'polypeptide(L)' 'PDGPAASAVILPQLTSQNVTFDNVQNAVGADLQIRLFGKPEIDGSRRLGVALATAESVVDAIERAKHAAGQVKVQG' A
#
# COMPACT_ATOMS: atom_id res chain seq x y z
N PRO A 1 -6.37 20.80 -0.05
CA PRO A 1 -5.06 21.49 -0.06
C PRO A 1 -3.98 20.53 -0.57
N ASP A 2 -3.36 20.88 -1.68
CA ASP A 2 -2.24 20.12 -2.27
C ASP A 2 -0.99 20.29 -1.38
N GLY A 3 -0.98 19.59 -0.25
CA GLY A 3 0.18 19.50 0.64
C GLY A 3 1.18 18.46 0.15
N PRO A 4 2.39 18.42 0.74
CA PRO A 4 3.35 17.36 0.48
C PRO A 4 2.73 15.97 0.50
N ALA A 5 3.03 15.20 -0.54
CA ALA A 5 2.44 13.89 -0.77
C ALA A 5 3.49 12.89 -1.21
N ALA A 6 3.27 11.63 -0.88
CA ALA A 6 4.11 10.53 -1.34
C ALA A 6 3.27 9.28 -1.58
N SER A 7 3.90 8.32 -2.27
CA SER A 7 3.32 7.00 -2.48
C SER A 7 4.34 5.89 -2.22
N ALA A 8 3.86 4.75 -1.75
CA ALA A 8 4.68 3.57 -1.54
C ALA A 8 3.96 2.33 -2.09
N VAL A 9 4.71 1.51 -2.83
CA VAL A 9 4.16 0.34 -3.51
C VAL A 9 3.96 -0.83 -2.55
N ILE A 10 2.85 -1.56 -2.72
CA ILE A 10 2.63 -2.87 -2.11
C ILE A 10 3.20 -3.90 -3.10
N LEU A 11 4.40 -4.40 -2.80
CA LEU A 11 5.18 -5.31 -3.65
C LEU A 11 5.57 -6.57 -2.85
N PRO A 12 4.64 -7.52 -2.67
CA PRO A 12 4.95 -8.78 -2.01
C PRO A 12 5.74 -9.72 -2.94
N GLN A 13 6.28 -10.77 -2.33
CA GLN A 13 6.81 -11.95 -2.99
C GLN A 13 5.94 -13.15 -2.60
N LEU A 14 5.24 -13.76 -3.55
CA LEU A 14 4.28 -14.86 -3.32
C LEU A 14 4.03 -15.62 -4.64
N THR A 15 3.60 -16.87 -4.56
CA THR A 15 2.99 -17.57 -5.69
C THR A 15 1.57 -17.98 -5.31
N SER A 16 0.56 -17.42 -5.97
CA SER A 16 -0.86 -17.62 -5.67
C SER A 16 -1.75 -17.29 -6.87
N GLN A 17 -2.88 -17.99 -6.98
CA GLN A 17 -3.98 -17.69 -7.90
C GLN A 17 -5.24 -17.14 -7.18
N ASN A 18 -5.14 -16.90 -5.87
CA ASN A 18 -6.22 -16.41 -5.02
C ASN A 18 -5.71 -15.32 -4.08
N VAL A 19 -5.19 -14.24 -4.65
CA VAL A 19 -4.63 -13.12 -3.90
C VAL A 19 -5.71 -12.46 -3.04
N THR A 20 -5.44 -12.37 -1.73
CA THR A 20 -6.24 -11.67 -0.75
C THR A 20 -5.42 -10.62 -0.01
N PHE A 21 -6.11 -9.60 0.50
CA PHE A 21 -5.50 -8.48 1.23
C PHE A 21 -6.08 -8.43 2.63
N ASP A 22 -5.20 -8.45 3.63
CA ASP A 22 -5.55 -8.41 5.05
C ASP A 22 -4.88 -7.20 5.72
N ASN A 23 -5.35 -6.85 6.92
CA ASN A 23 -4.86 -5.74 7.74
C ASN A 23 -5.01 -4.36 7.09
N VAL A 24 -5.86 -4.23 6.05
CA VAL A 24 -6.09 -2.98 5.31
C VAL A 24 -6.62 -1.88 6.22
N GLN A 25 -7.42 -2.22 7.24
CA GLN A 25 -7.96 -1.28 8.22
C GLN A 25 -6.88 -0.52 8.99
N ASN A 26 -5.70 -1.11 9.20
CA ASN A 26 -4.57 -0.47 9.87
C ASN A 26 -3.66 0.31 8.90
N ALA A 27 -3.96 0.23 7.60
CA ALA A 27 -3.22 0.91 6.52
C ALA A 27 -3.94 2.15 5.99
N VAL A 28 -5.17 2.44 6.46
CA VAL A 28 -6.00 3.56 6.03
C VAL A 28 -6.31 4.50 7.20
N GLY A 29 -6.65 5.75 6.90
CA GLY A 29 -6.98 6.74 7.92
C GLY A 29 -7.08 8.14 7.33
N ALA A 30 -7.10 9.16 8.19
CA ALA A 30 -6.99 10.55 7.73
C ALA A 30 -5.69 10.73 6.94
N ASP A 31 -5.80 11.32 5.75
CA ASP A 31 -4.67 11.58 4.84
C ASP A 31 -3.92 10.32 4.36
N LEU A 32 -4.52 9.14 4.51
CA LEU A 32 -3.98 7.86 4.04
C LEU A 32 -4.99 7.12 3.17
N GLN A 33 -4.56 6.68 2.00
CA GLN A 33 -5.39 5.89 1.08
C GLN A 33 -4.62 4.67 0.60
N ILE A 34 -5.35 3.55 0.44
CA ILE A 34 -4.84 2.33 -0.21
C ILE A 34 -5.57 2.15 -1.53
N ARG A 35 -4.83 1.93 -2.61
CA ARG A 35 -5.36 1.57 -3.92
C ARG A 35 -4.85 0.19 -4.32
N LEU A 36 -5.74 -0.78 -4.35
CA LEU A 36 -5.45 -2.16 -4.76
C LEU A 36 -5.75 -2.33 -6.25
N PHE A 37 -4.92 -3.07 -6.96
CA PHE A 37 -5.03 -3.22 -8.42
C PHE A 37 -5.92 -4.39 -8.87
N GLY A 38 -6.52 -5.13 -7.95
CA GLY A 38 -7.49 -6.20 -8.26
C GLY A 38 -6.90 -7.37 -9.07
N LYS A 39 -5.59 -7.60 -8.97
CA LYS A 39 -4.92 -8.72 -9.66
C LYS A 39 -5.22 -10.01 -8.89
N PRO A 40 -5.79 -11.05 -9.54
CA PRO A 40 -6.18 -12.29 -8.85
C PRO A 40 -4.98 -13.19 -8.52
N GLU A 41 -3.86 -13.02 -9.23
CA GLU A 41 -2.71 -13.91 -9.18
C GLU A 41 -1.38 -13.18 -8.98
N ILE A 42 -0.38 -13.89 -8.48
CA ILE A 42 1.01 -13.47 -8.38
C ILE A 42 1.89 -14.72 -8.54
N ASP A 43 2.99 -14.58 -9.27
CA ASP A 43 4.05 -15.58 -9.30
C ASP A 43 5.39 -14.84 -9.17
N GLY A 44 6.01 -14.97 -8.00
CA GLY A 44 7.15 -14.18 -7.61
C GLY A 44 6.77 -12.78 -7.11
N SER A 45 7.32 -11.73 -7.73
CA SER A 45 7.11 -10.34 -7.31
C SER A 45 6.14 -9.63 -8.22
N ARG A 46 5.09 -9.00 -7.67
CA ARG A 46 4.12 -8.22 -8.47
C ARG A 46 3.64 -7.02 -7.68
N ARG A 47 3.57 -5.85 -8.33
CA ARG A 47 2.93 -4.66 -7.75
C ARG A 47 1.43 -4.93 -7.66
N LEU A 48 0.89 -4.99 -6.45
CA LEU A 48 -0.52 -5.32 -6.20
C LEU A 48 -1.34 -4.13 -5.66
N GLY A 49 -0.67 -3.07 -5.24
CA GLY A 49 -1.33 -1.83 -4.85
C GLY A 49 -0.33 -0.73 -4.53
N VAL A 50 -0.85 0.38 -4.03
CA VAL A 50 -0.08 1.54 -3.60
C VAL A 50 -0.77 2.20 -2.40
N ALA A 51 0.03 2.63 -1.42
CA ALA A 51 -0.38 3.53 -0.37
C ALA A 51 -0.07 4.97 -0.78
N LEU A 52 -1.00 5.88 -0.53
CA LEU A 52 -0.86 7.32 -0.74
C LEU A 52 -0.95 7.99 0.63
N ALA A 53 -0.06 8.95 0.88
CA ALA A 53 -0.08 9.75 2.09
C ALA A 53 0.10 11.23 1.76
N THR A 54 -0.64 12.08 2.47
CA THR A 54 -0.37 13.52 2.57
C THR A 54 0.11 13.86 3.98
N ALA A 55 0.99 14.85 4.09
CA ALA A 55 1.54 15.31 5.37
C ALA A 55 2.01 16.76 5.30
N GLU A 56 2.54 17.28 6.41
CA GLU A 56 3.10 18.64 6.49
C GLU A 56 4.46 18.77 5.80
N SER A 57 5.18 17.65 5.62
CA SER A 57 6.46 17.60 4.92
C SER A 57 6.54 16.40 3.97
N VAL A 58 7.41 16.49 2.96
CA VAL A 58 7.65 15.39 2.01
C VAL A 58 8.24 14.17 2.74
N VAL A 59 9.14 14.40 3.70
CA VAL A 59 9.78 13.33 4.49
C VAL A 59 8.72 12.55 5.28
N ASP A 60 7.80 13.26 5.95
CA ASP A 60 6.73 12.62 6.70
C ASP A 60 5.76 11.88 5.77
N ALA A 61 5.42 12.46 4.62
CA ALA A 61 4.56 11.80 3.64
C ALA A 61 5.19 10.48 3.15
N ILE A 62 6.51 10.46 2.89
CA ILE A 62 7.25 9.26 2.48
C ILE A 62 7.17 8.18 3.57
N GLU A 63 7.49 8.52 4.82
CA GLU A 63 7.49 7.55 5.91
C GLU A 63 6.09 7.02 6.21
N ARG A 64 5.07 7.89 6.16
CA ARG A 64 3.66 7.49 6.30
C ARG A 64 3.21 6.56 5.17
N ALA A 65 3.54 6.87 3.92
CA ALA A 65 3.18 6.02 2.79
C ALA A 65 3.84 4.65 2.90
N LYS A 66 5.15 4.59 3.22
CA LYS A 66 5.88 3.32 3.43
C LYS A 66 5.27 2.50 4.57
N HIS A 67 5.00 3.14 5.69
CA HIS A 67 4.40 2.48 6.85
C HIS A 67 3.04 1.89 6.46
N ALA A 68 2.15 2.67 5.83
CA ALA A 68 0.85 2.21 5.38
C ALA A 68 0.94 1.04 4.38
N ALA A 69 1.83 1.12 3.39
CA ALA A 69 2.06 0.02 2.45
C ALA A 69 2.53 -1.26 3.16
N GLY A 70 3.39 -1.14 4.18
CA GLY A 70 3.88 -2.26 4.98
C GLY A 70 2.84 -2.86 5.93
N GLN A 71 1.75 -2.15 6.24
CA GLN A 71 0.64 -2.71 7.02
C GLN A 71 -0.23 -3.66 6.21
N VAL A 72 -0.32 -3.50 4.88
CA VAL A 72 -1.14 -4.40 4.05
C VAL A 72 -0.45 -5.76 3.91
N LYS A 73 -1.12 -6.80 4.41
CA LYS A 73 -0.66 -8.19 4.27
C LYS A 73 -1.27 -8.80 3.02
N VAL A 74 -0.44 -9.33 2.13
CA VAL A 74 -0.90 -10.07 0.95
C VAL A 74 -0.71 -11.55 1.21
N GLN A 75 -1.76 -12.34 1.01
CA GLN A 75 -1.77 -13.77 1.27
C GLN A 75 -2.73 -14.53 0.35
N GLY A 76 -2.74 -15.86 0.50
CA GLY A 76 -3.48 -16.80 -0.35
C GLY A 76 -2.56 -17.51 -1.33
#